data_AF-A0A8X6H6H5-F1
#
_entry.id   AF-A0A8X6H6H5-F1
#
_cell.length_a   1.000
_cell.length_b   1.000
_cell.length_c   1.000
_cell.angle_alpha   90.00
_cell.angle_beta   90.00
_cell.angle_gamma   90.00
#
_symmetry.space_group_name_H-M   'P 1'
#
loop_
_entity.id
_entity.type
_entity.pdbx_description
1 polymer ?
#
loop_
_entity_poly.entity_id
_entity_poly.type
_entity_poly.pdbx_seq_one_letter_code
_entity_poly.pdbx_strand_id
1 'polypeptide(L)'
;MKPDDQGRFGFNVKGGADQNLPILVSRVAPNTPADTCIPRLNEGDQVLMINGRDVAGLTHDQVVKLIRASRERHPAELLLTVRPNVYVGEDVEEPDFQYIPDARHVSSKVPRSDVLSESMLLLSDGLESGATIAQFE
;
A
#
# COMPACT_ATOMS: atom_id res chain seq x y z
N MET A 1 18.76 -18.29 2.21
CA MET A 1 17.79 -19.40 2.36
C MET A 1 18.25 -20.59 1.53
N LYS A 2 17.97 -21.82 1.99
CA LYS A 2 18.28 -23.07 1.27
C LYS A 2 17.04 -23.53 0.51
N PRO A 3 17.18 -24.19 -0.67
CA PRO A 3 16.03 -24.74 -1.38
C PRO A 3 15.44 -25.97 -0.66
N ASP A 4 14.19 -26.33 -1.01
CA ASP A 4 13.54 -27.57 -0.60
C ASP A 4 14.16 -28.81 -1.31
N ASP A 5 13.68 -30.01 -0.97
CA ASP A 5 14.11 -31.27 -1.60
C ASP A 5 13.89 -31.31 -3.12
N GLN A 6 13.02 -30.42 -3.64
CA GLN A 6 12.73 -30.28 -5.07
C GLN A 6 13.50 -29.10 -5.72
N GLY A 7 14.43 -28.47 -5.01
CA GLY A 7 15.21 -27.34 -5.53
C GLY A 7 14.41 -26.04 -5.68
N ARG A 8 13.31 -25.87 -4.94
CA ARG A 8 12.43 -24.70 -4.96
C ARG A 8 12.58 -23.89 -3.68
N PHE A 9 12.40 -22.57 -3.81
CA PHE A 9 12.42 -21.67 -2.66
C PHE A 9 11.01 -21.33 -2.14
N GLY A 10 9.98 -21.48 -2.98
CA GLY A 10 8.58 -21.31 -2.57
C GLY A 10 8.05 -19.87 -2.63
N PHE A 11 8.62 -19.02 -3.48
CA PHE A 11 8.08 -17.69 -3.74
C PHE A 11 8.02 -17.39 -5.25
N ASN A 12 7.14 -16.46 -5.62
CA ASN A 12 6.99 -15.96 -6.98
C ASN A 12 7.54 -14.54 -7.07
N VAL A 13 8.04 -14.19 -8.26
CA VAL A 13 8.52 -12.83 -8.57
C VAL A 13 7.73 -12.24 -9.72
N LYS A 14 7.54 -10.92 -9.70
CA LYS A 14 6.94 -10.13 -10.78
C LYS A 14 7.82 -8.91 -11.10
N GLY A 15 7.60 -8.31 -12.26
CA GLY A 15 8.35 -7.16 -12.75
C GLY A 15 9.65 -7.56 -13.48
N GLY A 16 10.43 -6.54 -13.83
CA GLY A 16 11.60 -6.62 -14.69
C GLY A 16 11.79 -5.34 -15.49
N ALA A 17 13.02 -5.11 -15.95
CA ALA A 17 13.33 -3.97 -16.80
C ALA A 17 12.51 -3.96 -18.11
N ASP A 18 12.17 -5.15 -18.62
CA ASP A 18 11.26 -5.35 -19.77
C ASP A 18 9.85 -4.81 -19.54
N GLN A 19 9.40 -4.79 -18.29
CA GLN A 19 8.07 -4.31 -17.90
C GLN A 19 8.11 -2.89 -17.31
N ASN A 20 9.27 -2.25 -17.24
CA ASN A 20 9.49 -0.99 -16.51
C ASN A 20 8.99 -1.06 -15.05
N LEU A 21 9.04 -2.24 -14.43
CA LEU A 21 8.61 -2.47 -13.07
C LEU A 21 9.78 -3.02 -12.23
N PRO A 22 9.90 -2.62 -10.96
CA PRO A 22 10.89 -3.22 -10.06
C PRO A 22 10.60 -4.72 -9.87
N ILE A 23 11.64 -5.47 -9.52
CA ILE A 23 11.49 -6.88 -9.15
C ILE A 23 10.83 -6.96 -7.78
N LEU A 24 9.61 -7.51 -7.72
CA LEU A 24 8.82 -7.65 -6.51
C LEU A 24 8.50 -9.12 -6.23
N VAL A 25 8.44 -9.49 -4.96
CA VAL A 25 7.87 -10.77 -4.53
C VAL A 25 6.35 -10.69 -4.68
N SER A 26 5.77 -11.57 -5.50
CA SER A 26 4.32 -11.55 -5.75
C SER A 26 3.52 -12.50 -4.89
N ARG A 27 4.12 -13.62 -4.50
CA ARG A 27 3.49 -14.63 -3.64
C ARG A 27 4.55 -15.38 -2.84
N VAL A 28 4.23 -15.72 -1.58
CA VAL A 28 5.05 -16.65 -0.78
C VAL A 28 4.17 -17.83 -0.38
N ALA A 29 4.58 -19.05 -0.74
CA ALA A 29 3.82 -20.25 -0.41
C ALA A 29 4.06 -20.65 1.05
N PRO A 30 3.02 -21.04 1.81
CA PRO A 30 3.15 -21.40 3.21
C PRO A 30 3.99 -22.66 3.39
N ASN A 31 4.71 -22.77 4.51
CA ASN A 31 5.56 -23.92 4.85
C ASN A 31 6.70 -24.17 3.84
N THR A 32 7.12 -23.14 3.10
CA THR A 32 8.26 -23.24 2.18
C THR A 32 9.52 -22.58 2.76
N PRO A 33 10.71 -22.79 2.16
CA PRO A 33 11.92 -22.13 2.62
C PRO A 33 11.86 -20.59 2.64
N ALA A 34 11.07 -19.98 1.75
CA ALA A 34 10.85 -18.53 1.75
C ALA A 34 9.95 -18.05 2.90
N ASP A 35 8.99 -18.88 3.32
CA ASP A 35 8.08 -18.59 4.44
C ASP A 35 8.75 -18.80 5.81
N THR A 36 9.64 -19.79 5.89
CA THR A 36 10.30 -20.21 7.14
C THR A 36 11.67 -19.58 7.37
N CYS A 37 12.22 -18.84 6.40
CA CYS A 37 13.51 -18.18 6.57
C CYS A 37 13.45 -17.02 7.58
N ILE A 38 14.59 -16.69 8.16
CA ILE A 38 14.73 -15.57 9.10
C ILE A 38 15.77 -14.60 8.53
N PRO A 39 15.41 -13.32 8.26
CA PRO A 39 14.04 -12.77 8.30
C PRO A 39 13.11 -13.40 7.24
N ARG A 40 11.80 -13.40 7.51
CA ARG A 40 10.77 -13.96 6.61
C ARG A 40 10.62 -13.08 5.37
N LEU A 41 10.54 -13.71 4.21
CA LEU A 41 10.24 -13.02 2.96
C LEU A 41 8.73 -12.73 2.89
N ASN A 42 8.35 -11.49 2.59
CA ASN A 42 6.94 -11.11 2.51
C ASN A 42 6.53 -10.78 1.08
N GLU A 43 5.24 -10.91 0.82
CA GLU A 43 4.64 -10.47 -0.44
C GLU A 43 4.73 -8.94 -0.54
N GLY A 44 5.11 -8.45 -1.72
CA GLY A 44 5.36 -7.03 -1.97
C GLY A 44 6.82 -6.60 -1.76
N ASP A 45 7.67 -7.41 -1.11
CA ASP A 45 9.07 -7.07 -0.91
C ASP A 45 9.79 -6.82 -2.24
N GLN A 46 10.57 -5.73 -2.30
CA GLN A 46 11.33 -5.38 -3.49
C GLN A 46 12.71 -6.04 -3.44
N VAL A 47 13.03 -6.86 -4.43
CA VAL A 47 14.35 -7.47 -4.57
C VAL A 47 15.33 -6.45 -5.15
N LEU A 48 16.38 -6.13 -4.39
CA LEU A 48 17.46 -5.24 -4.80
C LEU A 48 18.66 -6.02 -5.33
N MET A 49 19.00 -7.14 -4.68
CA MET A 49 20.14 -7.96 -5.08
C MET A 49 19.88 -9.45 -4.92
N ILE A 50 20.48 -10.25 -5.80
CA ILE A 50 20.49 -11.72 -5.75
C ILE A 50 21.94 -12.19 -5.68
N ASN A 51 22.32 -12.84 -4.58
CA ASN A 51 23.69 -13.30 -4.31
C ASN A 51 24.76 -12.20 -4.49
N GLY A 52 24.43 -10.98 -4.08
CA GLY A 52 25.31 -9.81 -4.22
C GLY A 52 25.38 -9.20 -5.62
N ARG A 53 24.55 -9.67 -6.57
CA ARG A 53 24.39 -9.02 -7.88
C ARG A 53 23.16 -8.12 -7.87
N ASP A 54 23.36 -6.87 -8.27
CA ASP A 54 22.26 -5.93 -8.48
C ASP A 54 21.32 -6.45 -9.57
N VAL A 55 20.02 -6.35 -9.32
CA VAL A 55 18.97 -6.72 -10.28
C VAL A 55 18.37 -5.51 -10.99
N ALA A 56 18.80 -4.29 -10.66
CA ALA A 56 18.41 -3.08 -11.36
C ALA A 56 18.79 -3.19 -12.85
N GLY A 57 17.80 -3.02 -13.73
CA GLY A 57 17.98 -3.11 -15.18
C GLY A 57 18.01 -4.52 -15.76
N LEU A 58 17.87 -5.57 -14.94
CA LEU A 58 17.73 -6.94 -15.43
C LEU A 58 16.30 -7.22 -15.89
N THR A 59 16.16 -8.03 -16.93
CA THR A 59 14.84 -8.52 -17.37
C THR A 59 14.32 -9.57 -16.41
N HIS A 60 13.00 -9.79 -16.44
CA HIS A 60 12.34 -10.83 -15.66
C HIS A 60 13.02 -12.20 -15.81
N ASP A 61 13.27 -12.61 -17.06
CA ASP A 61 13.88 -13.91 -17.37
C ASP A 61 15.32 -14.03 -16.83
N GLN A 62 16.11 -12.95 -16.90
CA GLN A 62 17.46 -12.92 -16.33
C GLN A 62 17.42 -13.11 -14.79
N VAL A 63 16.48 -12.45 -14.12
CA VAL A 63 16.29 -12.59 -12.67
C VAL A 63 15.91 -14.03 -12.30
N VAL A 64 14.95 -14.62 -13.02
CA VAL A 64 14.56 -16.03 -12.80
C VAL A 64 15.73 -16.98 -13.03
N LYS A 65 16.55 -16.73 -14.05
CA LYS A 65 17.78 -17.50 -14.31
C LYS A 65 18.77 -17.40 -13.15
N LEU A 66 18.98 -16.22 -12.58
CA LEU A 66 19.87 -16.04 -11.41
C LEU A 66 19.38 -16.82 -10.18
N ILE A 67 18.07 -16.78 -9.90
CA ILE A 67 17.47 -17.53 -8.80
C ILE A 67 17.67 -19.03 -9.01
N ARG A 68 17.38 -19.54 -10.22
CA ARG A 68 17.55 -20.95 -10.56
C ARG A 68 19.02 -21.38 -10.51
N ALA A 69 19.95 -20.58 -11.01
CA ALA A 69 21.38 -20.86 -10.94
C ALA A 69 21.90 -20.98 -9.48
N SER A 70 21.22 -20.33 -8.53
CA SER A 70 21.60 -20.39 -7.11
C SER A 70 21.46 -21.80 -6.50
N ARG A 71 20.57 -22.65 -7.05
CA ARG A 71 20.41 -24.04 -6.58
C ARG A 71 21.47 -25.00 -7.12
N GLU A 72 22.15 -24.61 -8.20
CA GLU A 72 23.21 -25.38 -8.85
C GLU A 72 24.60 -25.06 -8.27
N ARG A 73 24.70 -23.98 -7.48
CA ARG A 73 25.94 -23.56 -6.81
C ARG A 73 26.09 -24.30 -5.48
N HIS A 74 27.32 -24.66 -5.10
CA HIS A 74 27.64 -25.20 -3.78
C HIS A 74 28.30 -24.13 -2.89
N PRO A 75 27.76 -23.83 -1.69
CA PRO A 75 26.50 -24.33 -1.12
C PRO A 75 25.27 -23.78 -1.85
N ALA A 76 24.21 -24.59 -1.92
CA ALA A 76 22.94 -24.24 -2.58
C ALA A 76 22.16 -23.26 -1.70
N GLU A 77 22.57 -21.99 -1.75
CA GLU A 77 22.01 -20.92 -0.95
C GLU A 77 21.63 -19.75 -1.84
N LEU A 78 20.41 -19.25 -1.64
CA LEU A 78 19.92 -18.02 -2.25
C LEU A 78 19.98 -16.91 -1.19
N LEU A 79 20.78 -15.90 -1.47
CA LEU A 79 20.84 -14.66 -0.68
C LEU A 79 20.08 -13.57 -1.43
N LEU A 80 19.03 -13.05 -0.80
CA LEU A 80 18.27 -11.92 -1.32
C LEU A 80 18.52 -10.71 -0.43
N THR A 81 18.87 -9.59 -1.05
CA THR A 81 18.77 -8.29 -0.38
C THR A 81 17.49 -7.65 -0.85
N VAL A 82 16.56 -7.49 0.09
CA VAL A 82 15.24 -6.92 -0.18
C VAL A 82 15.08 -5.58 0.53
N ARG A 83 14.31 -4.70 -0.07
CA ARG A 83 13.69 -3.58 0.62
C ARG A 83 12.30 -4.05 1.08
N PRO A 84 12.08 -4.18 2.40
CA PRO A 84 10.78 -4.55 2.92
C PRO A 84 9.73 -3.57 2.43
N ASN A 85 8.60 -4.10 1.96
CA ASN A 85 7.48 -3.23 1.68
C ASN A 85 6.87 -2.79 3.02
N VAL A 86 6.84 -1.48 3.29
CA VAL A 86 6.24 -0.93 4.53
C VAL A 86 4.70 -0.95 4.46
N TYR A 87 4.13 -1.35 3.32
CA TYR A 87 2.72 -1.67 3.23
C TYR A 87 2.49 -3.05 3.85
N VAL A 88 2.30 -3.04 5.18
CA VAL A 88 1.38 -3.96 5.84
C VAL A 88 0.15 -4.03 4.95
N GLY A 89 -0.33 -5.23 4.62
CA GLY A 89 -1.62 -5.34 3.95
C GLY A 89 -2.64 -4.59 4.79
N GLU A 90 -2.97 -3.36 4.39
CA GLU A 90 -4.33 -2.93 4.54
C GLU A 90 -5.06 -3.92 3.64
N ASP A 91 -5.92 -4.73 4.25
CA ASP A 91 -7.22 -4.96 3.63
C ASP A 91 -7.75 -3.58 3.24
N VAL A 92 -7.32 -3.09 2.08
CA VAL A 92 -8.03 -2.03 1.40
C VAL A 92 -9.30 -2.73 0.95
N GLU A 93 -10.28 -2.82 1.86
CA GLU A 93 -11.66 -2.55 1.49
C GLU A 93 -11.57 -1.40 0.48
N GLU A 94 -12.03 -1.63 -0.75
CA GLU A 94 -12.23 -0.54 -1.69
C GLU A 94 -12.77 0.64 -0.89
N PRO A 95 -12.13 1.83 -0.92
CA PRO A 95 -12.71 2.94 -0.21
C PRO A 95 -14.11 3.09 -0.79
N ASP A 96 -15.14 2.95 0.06
CA ASP A 96 -16.50 3.28 -0.32
C ASP A 96 -16.40 4.59 -1.08
N PHE A 97 -16.78 4.58 -2.37
CA PHE A 97 -16.74 5.77 -3.21
C PHE A 97 -17.64 6.83 -2.57
N GLN A 98 -17.13 7.58 -1.59
CA GLN A 98 -17.83 8.68 -0.96
C GLN A 98 -17.47 9.93 -1.74
N TYR A 99 -18.27 10.08 -2.78
CA TYR A 99 -18.52 11.27 -3.57
C TYR A 99 -18.44 12.57 -2.73
N ILE A 100 -17.55 13.49 -3.14
CA ILE A 100 -17.48 14.94 -2.84
C ILE A 100 -17.13 15.35 -1.39
N PRO A 101 -16.23 16.34 -1.19
CA PRO A 101 -15.60 16.60 0.10
C PRO A 101 -16.40 17.60 0.95
N ASP A 102 -16.76 17.22 2.18
CA ASP A 102 -17.30 18.17 3.15
C ASP A 102 -16.52 18.18 4.47
N ALA A 103 -15.57 19.13 4.49
CA ALA A 103 -15.11 19.94 5.60
C ALA A 103 -14.90 19.28 6.98
N ARG A 104 -13.63 19.12 7.38
CA ARG A 104 -13.19 19.33 8.78
C ARG A 104 -11.81 19.98 8.88
N HIS A 105 -11.66 21.18 8.32
CA HIS A 105 -10.58 22.08 8.73
C HIS A 105 -11.16 23.23 9.56
N VAL A 106 -11.53 22.95 10.80
CA VAL A 106 -11.70 24.03 11.78
C VAL A 106 -10.91 23.66 13.03
N SER A 107 -9.83 24.42 13.26
CA SER A 107 -9.01 24.36 14.46
C SER A 107 -9.87 24.55 15.72
N SER A 108 -9.56 23.83 16.79
CA SER A 108 -10.23 23.94 18.11
C SER A 108 -10.11 25.32 18.78
N LYS A 109 -9.44 26.28 18.13
CA LYS A 109 -9.31 27.67 18.58
C LYS A 109 -10.33 28.64 17.95
N VAL A 110 -11.20 28.20 17.04
CA VAL A 110 -12.22 29.08 16.45
C VAL A 110 -13.46 29.07 17.35
N PRO A 111 -13.91 30.24 17.88
CA PRO A 111 -15.14 30.31 18.65
C PRO A 111 -16.30 29.81 17.80
N ARG A 112 -17.06 28.83 18.28
CA ARG A 112 -18.34 28.45 17.65
C ARG A 112 -19.24 29.65 17.80
N SER A 113 -19.36 30.42 16.73
CA SER A 113 -20.15 31.63 16.75
C SER A 113 -21.62 31.20 16.70
N ASP A 114 -22.35 31.48 17.78
CA ASP A 114 -23.80 31.26 17.92
C ASP A 114 -24.64 32.09 16.92
N VAL A 115 -23.98 32.84 16.02
CA VAL A 115 -24.60 33.68 14.99
C VAL A 115 -25.55 32.93 14.07
N LEU A 116 -25.29 31.66 13.77
CA LEU A 116 -26.23 30.88 12.93
C LEU A 116 -27.52 30.60 13.71
N SER A 117 -27.38 30.21 14.97
CA SER A 117 -28.50 29.92 15.86
C SER A 117 -29.33 31.18 16.11
N GLU A 118 -28.68 32.31 16.37
CA GLU A 118 -29.34 33.62 16.52
C GLU A 118 -30.03 34.07 15.22
N SER A 119 -29.39 33.87 14.06
CA SER A 119 -29.98 34.21 12.76
C SER A 119 -31.20 33.35 12.46
N MET A 120 -31.17 32.06 12.78
CA MET A 120 -32.31 31.16 12.63
C MET A 120 -33.46 31.53 13.56
N LEU A 121 -33.17 32.00 14.78
CA LEU A 121 -34.18 32.45 15.72
C LEU A 121 -34.88 33.73 15.23
N LEU A 122 -34.11 34.74 14.80
CA LEU A 122 -34.63 35.98 14.24
C LEU A 122 -35.48 35.75 12.99
N LEU A 123 -35.07 34.79 12.14
CA LEU A 123 -35.85 34.41 10.96
C LEU A 123 -37.19 33.76 11.36
N SER A 124 -37.19 32.88 12.36
CA SER A 124 -38.43 32.24 12.83
C SER A 124 -39.42 33.25 13.43
N ASP A 125 -38.94 34.19 14.25
CA ASP A 125 -39.75 35.24 14.86
C ASP A 125 -40.27 36.25 13.81
N GLY A 126 -39.44 36.57 12.82
CA GLY A 126 -39.83 37.43 11.69
C GLY A 126 -40.90 36.82 10.78
N LEU A 127 -40.86 35.50 10.58
CA LEU A 127 -41.87 34.78 9.80
C LEU A 127 -43.18 34.62 10.58
N GLU A 128 -43.12 34.38 11.89
CA GLU A 128 -44.30 34.23 12.74
C GLU A 128 -45.02 35.57 12.96
N SER A 129 -44.25 36.65 13.14
CA SER A 129 -44.79 38.01 13.27
C SER A 129 -45.23 38.63 11.93
N GLY A 130 -44.89 38.01 10.80
CA GLY A 130 -45.16 38.53 9.46
C GLY A 130 -44.29 39.74 9.07
N ALA A 131 -43.36 40.16 9.92
CA ALA A 131 -42.48 41.30 9.70
C ALA A 131 -41.54 41.11 8.48
N THR A 132 -41.21 39.86 8.13
CA THR A 132 -40.38 39.54 6.96
C THR A 132 -41.10 39.74 5.62
N ILE A 133 -42.43 39.73 5.60
CA ILE A 133 -43.21 39.94 4.36
C ILE A 133 -43.11 41.39 3.88
N ALA A 134 -42.96 42.35 4.80
CA ALA A 134 -42.82 43.78 4.48
C ALA A 134 -41.46 44.14 3.84
N GLN A 135 -40.49 43.22 3.81
CA GLN A 135 -39.18 43.44 3.17
C GLN A 135 -39.13 42.98 1.71
N PHE A 136 -40.21 42.41 1.17
CA PHE A 136 -40.30 41.87 -0.19
C PHE A 136 -41.31 42.61 -1.11
N GLU A 137 -41.75 43.81 -0.74
CA GLU A 137 -42.42 44.76 -1.67
C GLU A 137 -41.42 45.66 -2.40
#